data_AF-R7J937-F1
#
_entry.id   AF-R7J937-F1
#
_cell.length_a   1.000
_cell.length_b   1.000
_cell.length_c   1.000
_cell.angle_alpha   90.00
_cell.angle_beta   90.00
_cell.angle_gamma   90.00
#
_symmetry.space_group_name_H-M   'P 1'
#
loop_
_entity.id
_entity.type
_entity.pdbx_description
1 polymer ?
#
loop_
_entity_poly.entity_id
_entity_poly.type
_entity_poly.pdbx_seq_one_letter_code
_entity_poly.pdbx_strand_id
1 'polypeptide(L)'
;MGSWSEATGYRSVAVGPSAESSSYASVALGSESGASANYSISIGEFSRATEHAAVAIGDQAKAQGSQSVAIGQNSKVNGGNHSAALGYSADASGHSAVAIGNNAKAVNNYNIAIGANACQYVTGTNKTCIGANSGPASTAFEASDDVERIFIGSAPKVLPDIRASEDAGIGRNAIVEIVNSSDASKWGSEKGGRRHGYPNGPTVYINGNLVIRGYTWLMVADDRGDEHDEQGLVSSNKPTGDGHNIKWNRNAQKYPTVSDRRLKYLGKEYNLGLDKIRQLKVFNYTLKKDETKTPHVGVIAQDLQKIFPDAVKKCTDGFLSIRFEDMFYAMINAIKELDLKYEAQQKRINELEARIEKLEAKLK
;
A
#
# COMPACT_ATOMS: atom_id res chain seq x y z
N MET A 1 -61.60 -2.34 18.69
CA MET A 1 -62.54 -1.67 17.77
C MET A 1 -62.42 -2.33 16.40
N GLY A 2 -63.47 -2.93 15.87
CA GLY A 2 -63.44 -3.74 14.64
C GLY A 2 -64.21 -5.04 14.85
N SER A 3 -64.74 -5.65 13.79
CA SER A 3 -65.43 -6.95 13.89
C SER A 3 -64.47 -8.01 14.42
N TRP A 4 -64.85 -8.73 15.48
CA TRP A 4 -64.01 -9.76 16.12
C TRP A 4 -62.69 -9.24 16.72
N SER A 5 -62.58 -7.93 16.98
CA SER A 5 -61.44 -7.35 17.69
C SER A 5 -61.53 -7.65 19.19
N GLU A 6 -60.48 -8.23 19.77
CA GLU A 6 -60.44 -8.63 21.18
C GLU A 6 -59.27 -7.98 21.93
N ALA A 7 -59.57 -7.31 23.03
CA ALA A 7 -58.60 -6.72 23.95
C ALA A 7 -58.83 -7.32 25.35
N THR A 8 -58.32 -8.53 25.60
CA THR A 8 -58.57 -9.29 26.84
C THR A 8 -57.54 -9.01 27.94
N GLY A 9 -56.37 -8.47 27.57
CA GLY A 9 -55.32 -8.09 28.52
C GLY A 9 -55.64 -6.82 29.31
N TYR A 10 -55.20 -6.73 30.56
CA TYR A 10 -55.35 -5.49 31.35
C TYR A 10 -54.52 -4.36 30.74
N ARG A 11 -55.13 -3.17 30.55
CA ARG A 11 -54.55 -2.01 29.81
C ARG A 11 -54.18 -2.31 28.35
N SER A 12 -54.80 -3.31 27.74
CA SER A 12 -54.56 -3.64 26.33
C SER A 12 -55.38 -2.78 25.36
N VAL A 13 -54.94 -2.70 24.10
CA VAL A 13 -55.63 -2.00 23.02
C VAL A 13 -55.68 -2.89 21.79
N ALA A 14 -56.89 -3.14 21.26
CA ALA A 14 -57.07 -3.84 19.98
C ALA A 14 -57.90 -2.98 19.01
N VAL A 15 -57.40 -2.73 17.80
CA VAL A 15 -58.09 -1.96 16.74
C VAL A 15 -57.83 -2.60 15.38
N GLY A 16 -58.90 -2.97 14.67
CA GLY A 16 -58.86 -3.68 13.39
C GLY A 16 -59.73 -4.93 13.43
N PRO A 17 -60.29 -5.39 12.29
CA PRO A 17 -61.00 -6.66 12.22
C PRO A 17 -60.10 -7.81 12.72
N SER A 18 -60.61 -8.65 13.62
CA SER A 18 -59.86 -9.79 14.17
C SER A 18 -58.52 -9.44 14.84
N ALA A 19 -58.30 -8.18 15.23
CA ALA A 19 -57.12 -7.77 15.99
C ALA A 19 -57.19 -8.33 17.42
N GLU A 20 -56.12 -8.96 17.90
CA GLU A 20 -56.06 -9.61 19.21
C GLU A 20 -54.96 -9.01 20.08
N SER A 21 -55.34 -8.50 21.25
CA SER A 21 -54.42 -7.99 22.29
C SER A 21 -54.72 -8.69 23.61
N SER A 22 -54.01 -9.80 23.90
CA SER A 22 -54.40 -10.73 24.97
C SER A 22 -53.58 -10.65 26.27
N SER A 23 -52.62 -9.73 26.38
CA SER A 23 -51.69 -9.65 27.52
C SER A 23 -51.60 -8.25 28.16
N TYR A 24 -50.94 -8.16 29.33
CA TYR A 24 -50.85 -6.91 30.08
C TYR A 24 -50.18 -5.81 29.26
N ALA A 25 -50.84 -4.65 29.16
CA ALA A 25 -50.37 -3.46 28.44
C ALA A 25 -49.93 -3.74 26.99
N SER A 26 -50.52 -4.74 26.31
CA SER A 26 -50.25 -5.03 24.90
C SER A 26 -51.07 -4.16 23.95
N VAL A 27 -50.60 -3.98 22.71
CA VAL A 27 -51.25 -3.14 21.69
C VAL A 27 -51.28 -3.87 20.36
N ALA A 28 -52.46 -4.08 19.79
CA ALA A 28 -52.68 -4.68 18.48
C ALA A 28 -53.48 -3.72 17.57
N LEU A 29 -52.87 -3.24 16.49
CA LEU A 29 -53.47 -2.29 15.55
C LEU A 29 -53.33 -2.78 14.10
N GLY A 30 -54.40 -3.23 13.47
CA GLY A 30 -54.41 -3.76 12.10
C GLY A 30 -55.37 -4.93 11.95
N SER A 31 -55.77 -5.28 10.73
CA SER A 31 -56.58 -6.49 10.53
C SER A 31 -55.74 -7.72 10.86
N GLU A 32 -56.25 -8.60 11.71
CA GLU A 32 -55.56 -9.83 12.16
C GLU A 32 -54.20 -9.59 12.85
N SER A 33 -53.93 -8.38 13.35
CA SER A 33 -52.75 -8.10 14.16
C SER A 33 -52.85 -8.80 15.52
N GLY A 34 -51.78 -9.45 15.99
CA GLY A 34 -51.74 -10.14 17.28
C GLY A 34 -50.63 -9.65 18.21
N ALA A 35 -50.99 -9.22 19.42
CA ALA A 35 -50.09 -8.82 20.51
C ALA A 35 -50.38 -9.65 21.78
N SER A 36 -49.75 -10.83 21.87
CA SER A 36 -50.13 -11.89 22.82
C SER A 36 -49.26 -11.96 24.08
N ALA A 37 -48.30 -11.06 24.26
CA ALA A 37 -47.39 -11.06 25.41
C ALA A 37 -47.35 -9.72 26.15
N ASN A 38 -46.87 -9.74 27.39
CA ASN A 38 -46.85 -8.54 28.24
C ASN A 38 -46.00 -7.45 27.59
N TYR A 39 -46.54 -6.24 27.51
CA TYR A 39 -45.93 -5.06 26.88
C TYR A 39 -45.64 -5.19 25.38
N SER A 40 -46.22 -6.19 24.69
CA SER A 40 -45.97 -6.37 23.26
C SER A 40 -46.79 -5.41 22.40
N ILE A 41 -46.22 -4.97 21.27
CA ILE A 41 -46.82 -4.02 20.34
C ILE A 41 -46.83 -4.65 18.94
N SER A 42 -48.00 -4.74 18.32
CA SER A 42 -48.22 -5.31 17.00
C SER A 42 -49.03 -4.32 16.17
N ILE A 43 -48.44 -3.74 15.13
CA ILE A 43 -49.07 -2.71 14.29
C ILE A 43 -48.90 -3.09 12.81
N GLY A 44 -49.97 -3.45 12.12
CA GLY A 44 -49.95 -3.88 10.73
C GLY A 44 -50.92 -5.02 10.48
N GLU A 45 -51.30 -5.21 9.22
CA GLU A 45 -52.09 -6.37 8.82
C GLU A 45 -51.28 -7.66 9.09
N PHE A 46 -51.87 -8.67 9.73
CA PHE A 46 -51.20 -9.93 10.09
C PHE A 46 -49.90 -9.81 10.92
N SER A 47 -49.59 -8.65 11.53
CA SER A 47 -48.40 -8.50 12.35
C SER A 47 -48.51 -9.32 13.63
N ARG A 48 -47.38 -9.82 14.15
CA ARG A 48 -47.35 -10.68 15.36
C ARG A 48 -46.22 -10.30 16.30
N ALA A 49 -46.57 -9.87 17.51
CA ALA A 49 -45.66 -9.65 18.62
C ALA A 49 -46.00 -10.61 19.77
N THR A 50 -45.34 -11.77 19.78
CA THR A 50 -45.76 -12.93 20.60
C THR A 50 -44.97 -13.11 21.89
N GLU A 51 -43.92 -12.33 22.09
CA GLU A 51 -43.01 -12.45 23.24
C GLU A 51 -42.96 -11.16 24.08
N HIS A 52 -42.47 -11.28 25.31
CA HIS A 52 -42.42 -10.18 26.28
C HIS A 52 -41.73 -8.94 25.70
N ALA A 53 -42.39 -7.79 25.76
CA ALA A 53 -41.90 -6.50 25.24
C ALA A 53 -41.45 -6.54 23.76
N ALA A 54 -41.97 -7.46 22.96
CA ALA A 54 -41.70 -7.54 21.53
C ALA A 54 -42.47 -6.47 20.75
N VAL A 55 -41.88 -5.92 19.69
CA VAL A 55 -42.46 -4.87 18.85
C VAL A 55 -42.45 -5.30 17.38
N ALA A 56 -43.62 -5.53 16.79
CA ALA A 56 -43.81 -5.83 15.38
C ALA A 56 -44.58 -4.68 14.70
N ILE A 57 -43.98 -4.01 13.71
CA ILE A 57 -44.60 -2.89 12.98
C ILE A 57 -44.44 -3.11 11.48
N GLY A 58 -45.54 -3.32 10.76
CA GLY A 58 -45.59 -3.55 9.32
C GLY A 58 -46.48 -4.75 8.98
N ASP A 59 -47.01 -4.78 7.75
CA ASP A 59 -47.75 -5.94 7.23
C ASP A 59 -46.89 -7.22 7.35
N GLN A 60 -47.45 -8.24 7.99
CA GLN A 60 -46.81 -9.53 8.28
C GLN A 60 -45.49 -9.45 9.07
N ALA A 61 -45.21 -8.34 9.76
CA ALA A 61 -44.04 -8.24 10.63
C ALA A 61 -44.15 -9.21 11.83
N LYS A 62 -43.07 -9.90 12.19
CA LYS A 62 -43.06 -10.93 13.25
C LYS A 62 -41.95 -10.68 14.27
N ALA A 63 -42.30 -10.29 15.48
CA ALA A 63 -41.40 -10.17 16.61
C ALA A 63 -41.69 -11.30 17.61
N GLN A 64 -40.96 -12.40 17.48
CA GLN A 64 -41.17 -13.66 18.24
C GLN A 64 -39.99 -13.99 19.15
N GLY A 65 -39.12 -13.02 19.45
CA GLY A 65 -38.13 -13.10 20.53
C GLY A 65 -38.48 -12.13 21.66
N SER A 66 -38.13 -12.47 22.90
CA SER A 66 -38.28 -11.55 24.03
C SER A 66 -37.45 -10.29 23.80
N GLN A 67 -38.06 -9.13 24.04
CA GLN A 67 -37.48 -7.80 23.82
C GLN A 67 -36.97 -7.58 22.38
N SER A 68 -37.59 -8.24 21.40
CA SER A 68 -37.24 -8.11 19.99
C SER A 68 -38.01 -7.00 19.28
N VAL A 69 -37.45 -6.52 18.17
CA VAL A 69 -38.04 -5.48 17.33
C VAL A 69 -38.03 -5.95 15.87
N ALA A 70 -39.19 -5.97 15.21
CA ALA A 70 -39.36 -6.25 13.80
C ALA A 70 -40.15 -5.10 13.15
N ILE A 71 -39.49 -4.26 12.37
CA ILE A 71 -40.10 -3.09 11.72
C ILE A 71 -39.91 -3.17 10.21
N GLY A 72 -41.00 -3.19 9.46
CA GLY A 72 -41.03 -3.32 8.01
C GLY A 72 -41.91 -4.49 7.58
N GLN A 73 -42.48 -4.39 6.38
CA GLN A 73 -43.28 -5.48 5.82
C GLN A 73 -42.45 -6.76 5.75
N ASN A 74 -43.01 -7.90 6.19
CA ASN A 74 -42.36 -9.21 6.25
C ASN A 74 -41.06 -9.26 7.09
N SER A 75 -40.72 -8.22 7.85
CA SER A 75 -39.59 -8.26 8.78
C SER A 75 -39.83 -9.31 9.86
N LYS A 76 -38.79 -10.03 10.28
CA LYS A 76 -38.95 -11.11 11.25
C LYS A 76 -37.78 -11.25 12.22
N VAL A 77 -38.14 -11.54 13.45
CA VAL A 77 -37.28 -12.06 14.52
C VAL A 77 -37.93 -13.36 14.99
N ASN A 78 -37.38 -14.51 14.59
CA ASN A 78 -37.93 -15.83 14.90
C ASN A 78 -37.18 -16.47 16.08
N GLY A 79 -37.58 -16.15 17.31
CA GLY A 79 -36.99 -16.72 18.53
C GLY A 79 -35.70 -16.05 19.02
N GLY A 80 -35.13 -15.11 18.25
CA GLY A 80 -33.96 -14.34 18.65
C GLY A 80 -34.27 -13.32 19.75
N ASN A 81 -33.90 -13.60 20.99
CA ASN A 81 -34.06 -12.64 22.09
C ASN A 81 -33.11 -11.45 21.92
N HIS A 82 -33.59 -10.25 22.26
CA HIS A 82 -32.84 -9.00 22.17
C HIS A 82 -32.38 -8.63 20.74
N SER A 83 -33.14 -9.05 19.72
CA SER A 83 -32.77 -8.88 18.31
C SER A 83 -33.61 -7.84 17.60
N ALA A 84 -33.07 -7.26 16.52
CA ALA A 84 -33.70 -6.17 15.79
C ALA A 84 -33.64 -6.39 14.27
N ALA A 85 -34.80 -6.50 13.63
CA ALA A 85 -34.98 -6.56 12.18
C ALA A 85 -35.67 -5.28 11.69
N LEU A 86 -34.99 -4.44 10.91
CA LEU A 86 -35.50 -3.17 10.40
C LEU A 86 -35.37 -3.12 8.88
N GLY A 87 -36.49 -3.19 8.17
CA GLY A 87 -36.56 -3.14 6.70
C GLY A 87 -37.46 -4.23 6.12
N TYR A 88 -37.85 -4.06 4.86
CA TYR A 88 -38.62 -5.08 4.13
C TYR A 88 -37.89 -6.42 4.15
N SER A 89 -38.55 -7.47 4.66
CA SER A 89 -38.01 -8.83 4.76
C SER A 89 -36.68 -8.96 5.51
N ALA A 90 -36.33 -8.01 6.38
CA ALA A 90 -35.17 -8.15 7.26
C ALA A 90 -35.36 -9.34 8.22
N ASP A 91 -34.31 -10.13 8.43
CA ASP A 91 -34.35 -11.36 9.23
C ASP A 91 -33.27 -11.34 10.31
N ALA A 92 -33.66 -11.12 11.56
CA ALA A 92 -32.76 -11.15 12.72
C ALA A 92 -33.13 -12.30 13.67
N SER A 93 -33.25 -13.52 13.14
CA SER A 93 -33.65 -14.70 13.91
C SER A 93 -32.62 -15.19 14.95
N GLY A 94 -31.36 -14.77 14.85
CA GLY A 94 -30.34 -15.09 15.85
C GLY A 94 -30.57 -14.37 17.18
N HIS A 95 -30.03 -14.88 18.30
CA HIS A 95 -30.02 -14.14 19.56
C HIS A 95 -29.07 -12.95 19.48
N SER A 96 -29.49 -11.79 20.00
CA SER A 96 -28.72 -10.54 19.94
C SER A 96 -28.26 -10.19 18.52
N ALA A 97 -29.11 -10.47 17.54
CA ALA A 97 -28.83 -10.27 16.12
C ALA A 97 -29.42 -8.93 15.63
N VAL A 98 -28.74 -8.30 14.66
CA VAL A 98 -29.19 -7.04 14.08
C VAL A 98 -29.24 -7.17 12.57
N ALA A 99 -30.41 -6.97 11.96
CA ALA A 99 -30.60 -6.93 10.52
C ALA A 99 -31.28 -5.62 10.13
N ILE A 100 -30.54 -4.71 9.50
CA ILE A 100 -31.02 -3.39 9.08
C ILE A 100 -30.86 -3.27 7.57
N GLY A 101 -31.96 -3.26 6.83
CA GLY A 101 -31.98 -3.13 5.38
C GLY A 101 -32.92 -4.14 4.73
N ASN A 102 -33.28 -3.86 3.47
CA ASN A 102 -34.08 -4.76 2.65
C ASN A 102 -33.41 -6.14 2.56
N ASN A 103 -34.07 -7.21 3.01
CA ASN A 103 -33.54 -8.58 3.00
C ASN A 103 -32.20 -8.78 3.74
N ALA A 104 -31.81 -7.90 4.68
CA ALA A 104 -30.64 -8.12 5.52
C ALA A 104 -30.84 -9.38 6.39
N LYS A 105 -29.80 -10.21 6.56
CA LYS A 105 -29.90 -11.50 7.24
C LYS A 105 -28.90 -11.66 8.37
N ALA A 106 -29.40 -11.73 9.59
CA ALA A 106 -28.68 -12.09 10.80
C ALA A 106 -29.39 -13.27 11.49
N VAL A 107 -29.38 -14.42 10.82
CA VAL A 107 -30.19 -15.61 11.18
C VAL A 107 -29.62 -16.37 12.39
N ASN A 108 -28.31 -16.26 12.63
CA ASN A 108 -27.62 -16.90 13.75
C ASN A 108 -27.13 -15.87 14.77
N ASN A 109 -26.76 -16.38 15.94
CA ASN A 109 -26.42 -15.57 17.10
C ASN A 109 -25.30 -14.57 16.80
N TYR A 110 -25.44 -13.37 17.36
CA TYR A 110 -24.44 -12.30 17.34
C TYR A 110 -24.06 -11.77 15.95
N ASN A 111 -24.84 -12.08 14.91
CA ASN A 111 -24.61 -11.54 13.57
C ASN A 111 -25.18 -10.12 13.43
N ILE A 112 -24.47 -9.27 12.69
CA ILE A 112 -24.87 -7.91 12.36
C ILE A 112 -24.87 -7.76 10.84
N ALA A 113 -26.02 -7.43 10.27
CA ALA A 113 -26.23 -7.26 8.84
C ALA A 113 -26.83 -5.86 8.59
N ILE A 114 -26.02 -4.92 8.09
CA ILE A 114 -26.43 -3.54 7.85
C ILE A 114 -26.27 -3.23 6.36
N GLY A 115 -27.38 -3.11 5.65
CA GLY A 115 -27.43 -2.88 4.21
C GLY A 115 -28.36 -3.88 3.52
N ALA A 116 -28.85 -3.54 2.32
CA ALA A 116 -29.71 -4.43 1.56
C ALA A 116 -28.99 -5.76 1.25
N ASN A 117 -29.60 -6.90 1.54
CA ASN A 117 -29.01 -8.25 1.41
C ASN A 117 -27.69 -8.47 2.17
N ALA A 118 -27.37 -7.67 3.19
CA ALA A 118 -26.18 -7.90 4.00
C ALA A 118 -26.24 -9.27 4.71
N CYS A 119 -25.10 -9.96 4.81
CA CYS A 119 -24.93 -11.29 5.40
C CYS A 119 -25.84 -12.39 4.81
N GLN A 120 -26.32 -12.25 3.57
CA GLN A 120 -27.34 -13.13 2.97
C GLN A 120 -27.03 -14.64 3.08
N TYR A 121 -25.76 -15.02 3.05
CA TYR A 121 -25.32 -16.42 3.07
C TYR A 121 -24.59 -16.84 4.35
N VAL A 122 -24.58 -15.99 5.38
CA VAL A 122 -23.95 -16.34 6.66
C VAL A 122 -24.79 -17.41 7.36
N THR A 123 -24.17 -18.56 7.59
CA THR A 123 -24.74 -19.69 8.34
C THR A 123 -24.04 -19.96 9.67
N GLY A 124 -22.85 -19.38 9.89
CA GLY A 124 -22.17 -19.36 11.18
C GLY A 124 -22.55 -18.16 12.05
N THR A 125 -21.85 -18.03 13.18
CA THR A 125 -22.04 -16.93 14.15
C THR A 125 -20.95 -15.85 14.05
N ASN A 126 -21.13 -14.74 14.76
CA ASN A 126 -20.13 -13.67 14.94
C ASN A 126 -19.69 -12.93 13.65
N LYS A 127 -20.58 -12.76 12.67
CA LYS A 127 -20.28 -12.02 11.43
C LYS A 127 -20.89 -10.63 11.43
N THR A 128 -20.10 -9.64 11.01
CA THR A 128 -20.57 -8.27 10.78
C THR A 128 -20.45 -7.94 9.29
N CYS A 129 -21.56 -7.73 8.61
CA CYS A 129 -21.63 -7.30 7.23
C CYS A 129 -22.24 -5.89 7.14
N ILE A 130 -21.49 -4.93 6.63
CA ILE A 130 -21.87 -3.52 6.53
C ILE A 130 -21.82 -3.12 5.06
N GLY A 131 -22.88 -2.54 4.52
CA GLY A 131 -23.04 -2.24 3.10
C GLY A 131 -23.97 -3.23 2.38
N ALA A 132 -24.57 -2.79 1.28
CA ALA A 132 -25.44 -3.66 0.50
C ALA A 132 -24.68 -4.87 -0.05
N ASN A 133 -25.24 -6.07 0.04
CA ASN A 133 -24.67 -7.35 -0.38
C ASN A 133 -23.30 -7.67 0.24
N SER A 134 -23.00 -7.08 1.40
CA SER A 134 -21.82 -7.43 2.19
C SER A 134 -21.98 -8.81 2.83
N GLY A 135 -20.88 -9.46 3.19
CA GLY A 135 -20.87 -10.80 3.79
C GLY A 135 -20.53 -11.97 2.84
N PRO A 136 -20.10 -13.12 3.40
CA PRO A 136 -19.50 -14.26 2.70
C PRO A 136 -20.39 -14.83 1.60
N ALA A 137 -19.75 -15.28 0.52
CA ALA A 137 -20.42 -16.12 -0.45
C ALA A 137 -20.86 -17.43 0.21
N SER A 138 -21.93 -18.04 -0.29
CA SER A 138 -22.52 -19.26 0.29
C SER A 138 -21.59 -20.46 0.38
N THR A 139 -20.54 -20.51 -0.44
CA THR A 139 -19.56 -21.60 -0.47
C THR A 139 -18.29 -21.27 0.32
N ALA A 140 -18.16 -20.06 0.85
CA ALA A 140 -16.97 -19.61 1.57
C ALA A 140 -16.93 -20.26 2.96
N PHE A 141 -15.76 -20.71 3.40
CA PHE A 141 -15.59 -21.25 4.75
C PHE A 141 -15.97 -20.23 5.82
N GLU A 142 -15.70 -18.95 5.53
CA GLU A 142 -16.07 -17.80 6.36
C GLU A 142 -17.58 -17.58 6.49
N ALA A 143 -18.39 -18.24 5.65
CA ALA A 143 -19.85 -18.20 5.76
C ALA A 143 -20.36 -19.04 6.92
N SER A 144 -19.71 -20.17 7.16
CA SER A 144 -20.17 -21.22 8.08
C SER A 144 -19.32 -21.34 9.34
N ASP A 145 -18.12 -20.77 9.38
CA ASP A 145 -17.32 -20.75 10.59
C ASP A 145 -17.93 -19.84 11.68
N ASP A 146 -17.50 -19.99 12.92
CA ASP A 146 -17.91 -19.15 14.05
C ASP A 146 -16.87 -18.05 14.37
N VAL A 147 -15.95 -17.79 13.43
CA VAL A 147 -14.86 -16.82 13.61
C VAL A 147 -15.38 -15.40 13.45
N GLU A 148 -14.99 -14.51 14.36
CA GLU A 148 -15.29 -13.08 14.23
C GLU A 148 -14.71 -12.50 12.94
N ARG A 149 -15.58 -11.98 12.07
CA ARG A 149 -15.17 -11.37 10.78
C ARG A 149 -16.02 -10.16 10.47
N ILE A 150 -15.36 -9.12 9.96
CA ILE A 150 -16.01 -7.91 9.49
C ILE A 150 -15.87 -7.81 7.99
N PHE A 151 -17.00 -7.48 7.37
CA PHE A 151 -17.23 -7.46 5.95
C PHE A 151 -17.82 -6.09 5.58
N ILE A 152 -16.97 -5.15 5.14
CA ILE A 152 -17.31 -3.73 4.92
C ILE A 152 -17.47 -3.39 3.43
N GLY A 153 -18.66 -3.60 2.91
CA GLY A 153 -19.08 -3.34 1.55
C GLY A 153 -19.50 -4.64 0.88
N SER A 154 -20.17 -4.52 -0.26
CA SER A 154 -20.16 -5.63 -1.21
C SER A 154 -18.72 -5.92 -1.63
N ALA A 155 -18.54 -6.96 -2.45
CA ALA A 155 -17.38 -7.01 -3.35
C ALA A 155 -17.07 -5.59 -3.89
N PRO A 156 -15.81 -5.10 -3.76
CA PRO A 156 -15.46 -3.73 -4.11
C PRO A 156 -15.76 -3.47 -5.59
N LYS A 157 -16.38 -2.32 -5.90
CA LYS A 157 -16.56 -1.86 -7.28
C LYS A 157 -15.28 -1.27 -7.89
N VAL A 158 -14.36 -0.78 -7.05
CA VAL A 158 -13.15 -0.05 -7.48
C VAL A 158 -11.99 -0.99 -7.84
N LEU A 159 -12.12 -2.28 -7.49
CA LEU A 159 -11.24 -3.35 -7.95
C LEU A 159 -12.11 -4.52 -8.42
N PRO A 160 -12.79 -4.43 -9.60
CA PRO A 160 -13.32 -5.63 -10.22
C PRO A 160 -12.12 -6.56 -10.46
N ASP A 161 -12.23 -7.78 -9.95
CA ASP A 161 -11.23 -8.84 -10.00
C ASP A 161 -10.41 -8.84 -11.31
N ILE A 162 -9.08 -8.74 -11.24
CA ILE A 162 -8.19 -8.85 -12.42
C ILE A 162 -8.07 -10.33 -12.87
N ARG A 163 -8.50 -11.34 -12.08
CA ARG A 163 -8.40 -12.77 -12.49
C ARG A 163 -9.55 -13.62 -11.98
N ALA A 164 -10.68 -13.46 -12.64
CA ALA A 164 -11.91 -14.23 -12.45
C ALA A 164 -11.83 -15.74 -12.81
N SER A 165 -10.69 -16.45 -12.72
CA SER A 165 -10.67 -17.86 -13.15
C SER A 165 -9.99 -18.92 -12.27
N GLU A 166 -9.14 -18.63 -11.26
CA GLU A 166 -8.45 -19.75 -10.57
C GLU A 166 -8.30 -19.68 -9.04
N ASP A 167 -8.74 -18.62 -8.34
CA ASP A 167 -8.69 -18.56 -6.86
C ASP A 167 -10.05 -18.19 -6.25
N ALA A 168 -10.89 -19.18 -6.02
CA ALA A 168 -12.20 -19.01 -5.39
C ALA A 168 -12.15 -18.85 -3.85
N GLY A 169 -11.02 -18.39 -3.27
CA GLY A 169 -10.71 -18.66 -1.87
C GLY A 169 -10.28 -17.52 -0.94
N ILE A 170 -10.13 -16.26 -1.39
CA ILE A 170 -9.68 -15.19 -0.48
C ILE A 170 -10.46 -13.89 -0.69
N GLY A 171 -11.48 -13.73 0.16
CA GLY A 171 -12.16 -12.46 0.39
C GLY A 171 -13.25 -12.14 -0.61
N ARG A 172 -14.50 -12.18 -0.16
CA ARG A 172 -15.63 -11.67 -0.94
C ARG A 172 -16.40 -10.53 -0.27
N ASN A 173 -15.97 -10.04 0.90
CA ASN A 173 -16.97 -9.31 1.70
C ASN A 173 -16.58 -8.14 2.60
N ALA A 174 -15.33 -7.80 2.77
CA ALA A 174 -14.80 -6.65 2.04
C ALA A 174 -13.38 -6.40 2.50
N ILE A 175 -12.58 -6.17 1.50
CA ILE A 175 -11.14 -6.26 1.50
C ILE A 175 -10.58 -4.86 1.26
N VAL A 176 -11.41 -3.82 1.23
CA VAL A 176 -11.12 -2.59 0.47
C VAL A 176 -11.89 -1.39 1.02
N GLU A 177 -11.22 -0.24 1.03
CA GLU A 177 -11.74 1.07 1.45
C GLU A 177 -11.47 2.13 0.37
N ILE A 178 -12.37 3.10 0.24
CA ILE A 178 -12.26 4.23 -0.71
C ILE A 178 -12.50 5.52 0.08
N VAL A 179 -11.47 6.34 0.19
CA VAL A 179 -11.45 7.62 0.90
C VAL A 179 -11.45 8.73 -0.13
N ASN A 180 -12.26 9.78 0.06
CA ASN A 180 -12.19 10.99 -0.74
C ASN A 180 -12.10 12.17 0.24
N SER A 181 -10.88 12.57 0.61
CA SER A 181 -10.60 13.60 1.63
C SER A 181 -9.81 14.75 1.02
N SER A 182 -10.26 15.98 1.29
CA SER A 182 -9.56 17.23 0.95
C SER A 182 -8.78 17.83 2.13
N ASP A 183 -8.65 17.12 3.26
CA ASP A 183 -8.03 17.62 4.51
C ASP A 183 -6.55 17.23 4.65
N ALA A 184 -5.66 18.17 4.34
CA ALA A 184 -4.21 18.05 4.43
C ALA A 184 -3.67 18.08 5.88
N SER A 185 -4.46 18.59 6.84
CA SER A 185 -3.99 18.90 8.19
C SER A 185 -3.64 17.66 9.02
N LYS A 186 -4.21 16.49 8.67
CA LYS A 186 -3.92 15.19 9.29
C LYS A 186 -2.56 14.61 8.92
N TRP A 187 -1.86 15.22 7.95
CA TRP A 187 -0.49 14.85 7.56
C TRP A 187 0.56 15.92 7.93
N GLY A 188 0.21 16.83 8.86
CA GLY A 188 1.13 17.68 9.62
C GLY A 188 1.39 19.07 9.02
N SER A 189 0.97 20.12 9.75
CA SER A 189 1.39 21.50 9.47
C SER A 189 1.95 22.21 10.72
N GLU A 190 3.26 22.49 10.65
CA GLU A 190 4.08 23.55 11.28
C GLU A 190 4.28 23.60 12.82
N LYS A 191 5.45 23.91 13.40
CA LYS A 191 6.62 24.71 12.96
C LYS A 191 7.94 24.09 13.44
N GLY A 192 8.99 24.13 12.61
CA GLY A 192 10.39 24.07 13.09
C GLY A 192 11.29 22.91 12.65
N GLY A 193 10.84 21.96 11.82
CA GLY A 193 11.77 20.99 11.22
C GLY A 193 11.17 19.65 10.81
N ARG A 194 11.21 19.38 9.50
CA ARG A 194 11.19 18.09 8.80
C ARG A 194 10.09 17.06 9.16
N ARG A 195 9.05 16.99 8.31
CA ARG A 195 8.38 15.77 7.72
C ARG A 195 7.19 16.23 6.82
N HIS A 196 7.19 16.01 5.50
CA HIS A 196 6.70 14.88 4.66
C HIS A 196 5.16 14.69 4.67
N GLY A 197 4.44 15.46 3.84
CA GLY A 197 2.98 15.36 3.65
C GLY A 197 2.61 14.44 2.49
N TYR A 198 1.72 13.47 2.72
CA TYR A 198 1.15 12.56 1.72
C TYR A 198 -0.22 13.10 1.23
N PRO A 199 -0.86 12.52 0.18
CA PRO A 199 -1.59 13.30 -0.83
C PRO A 199 -2.93 13.87 -0.36
N ASN A 200 -3.21 15.10 -0.81
CA ASN A 200 -4.57 15.64 -0.90
C ASN A 200 -5.28 15.02 -2.12
N GLY A 201 -6.25 14.12 -1.91
CA GLY A 201 -7.04 13.50 -2.98
C GLY A 201 -7.68 12.15 -2.60
N PRO A 202 -8.56 11.61 -3.45
CA PRO A 202 -9.16 10.30 -3.24
C PRO A 202 -8.11 9.19 -3.17
N THR A 203 -8.22 8.34 -2.14
CA THR A 203 -7.28 7.28 -1.78
C THR A 203 -8.00 5.95 -1.61
N VAL A 204 -7.41 4.86 -2.09
CA VAL A 204 -7.98 3.51 -2.00
C VAL A 204 -7.05 2.61 -1.20
N TYR A 205 -7.61 1.87 -0.25
CA TYR A 205 -6.87 0.93 0.60
C TYR A 205 -7.34 -0.50 0.35
N ILE A 206 -6.39 -1.43 0.37
CA ILE A 206 -6.62 -2.87 0.22
C ILE A 206 -6.13 -3.56 1.51
N ASN A 207 -7.02 -4.30 2.14
CA ASN A 207 -6.93 -4.91 3.47
C ASN A 207 -6.86 -6.44 3.35
N GLY A 208 -5.76 -6.89 2.74
CA GLY A 208 -5.31 -8.29 2.70
C GLY A 208 -3.79 -8.30 2.50
N ASN A 209 -3.16 -9.47 2.41
CA ASN A 209 -1.79 -9.56 1.93
C ASN A 209 -1.70 -8.92 0.54
N LEU A 210 -1.06 -7.74 0.41
CA LEU A 210 -0.64 -7.20 -0.88
C LEU A 210 0.69 -7.86 -1.26
N VAL A 211 0.63 -9.12 -1.66
CA VAL A 211 1.81 -9.83 -2.16
C VAL A 211 2.01 -9.48 -3.64
N ILE A 212 3.10 -8.79 -3.96
CA ILE A 212 3.48 -8.42 -5.35
C ILE A 212 4.68 -9.29 -5.76
N ARG A 213 4.52 -10.22 -6.72
CA ARG A 213 5.62 -11.11 -7.20
C ARG A 213 6.43 -10.54 -8.38
N GLY A 214 6.20 -9.28 -8.76
CA GLY A 214 6.89 -8.58 -9.86
C GLY A 214 7.23 -7.14 -9.49
N TYR A 215 7.77 -6.40 -10.44
CA TYR A 215 8.21 -5.02 -10.24
C TYR A 215 7.04 -4.06 -10.01
N THR A 216 6.92 -3.50 -8.81
CA THR A 216 5.98 -2.40 -8.51
C THR A 216 6.62 -1.08 -8.92
N TRP A 217 6.01 -0.32 -9.84
CA TRP A 217 6.42 1.07 -10.12
C TRP A 217 5.63 2.00 -9.19
N LEU A 218 6.26 2.43 -8.10
CA LEU A 218 5.75 3.51 -7.27
C LEU A 218 6.33 4.83 -7.80
N MET A 219 5.45 5.69 -8.33
CA MET A 219 5.78 7.11 -8.48
C MET A 219 5.53 7.79 -7.14
N VAL A 220 6.60 8.28 -6.53
CA VAL A 220 6.52 9.19 -5.40
C VAL A 220 6.73 10.58 -5.96
N ALA A 221 5.64 11.33 -6.12
CA ALA A 221 5.75 12.74 -6.50
C ALA A 221 6.32 13.52 -5.30
N ASP A 222 7.54 14.04 -5.42
CA ASP A 222 8.05 15.06 -4.51
C ASP A 222 7.51 16.41 -4.97
N ASP A 223 6.78 17.08 -4.10
CA ASP A 223 6.19 18.39 -4.32
C ASP A 223 7.21 19.54 -4.12
N ARG A 224 8.46 19.21 -3.81
CA ARG A 224 9.59 20.15 -3.83
C ARG A 224 10.09 20.25 -5.25
N GLY A 225 9.82 21.39 -5.90
CA GLY A 225 10.10 21.70 -7.31
C GLY A 225 11.57 21.67 -7.77
N ASP A 226 12.38 20.76 -7.24
CA ASP A 226 13.67 20.35 -7.78
C ASP A 226 13.44 18.99 -8.45
N GLU A 227 13.74 18.89 -9.75
CA GLU A 227 13.50 17.73 -10.62
C GLU A 227 13.95 16.38 -10.01
N HIS A 228 13.04 15.69 -9.33
CA HIS A 228 13.26 14.36 -8.77
C HIS A 228 12.03 13.46 -8.98
N ASP A 229 11.88 12.94 -10.19
CA ASP A 229 11.07 11.74 -10.42
C ASP A 229 11.86 10.52 -9.94
N GLU A 230 11.74 10.17 -8.65
CA GLU A 230 12.37 8.96 -8.13
C GLU A 230 11.53 7.72 -8.48
N GLN A 231 12.04 6.90 -9.40
CA GLN A 231 11.45 5.60 -9.77
C GLN A 231 12.13 4.48 -8.97
N GLY A 232 11.39 3.85 -8.06
CA GLY A 232 11.85 2.71 -7.28
C GLY A 232 11.29 1.37 -7.78
N LEU A 233 12.16 0.47 -8.23
CA LEU A 233 11.83 -0.94 -8.52
C LEU A 233 11.86 -1.77 -7.24
N VAL A 234 10.70 -2.25 -6.76
CA VAL A 234 10.63 -3.22 -5.65
C VAL A 234 10.87 -4.63 -6.22
N SER A 235 11.97 -5.28 -5.84
CA SER A 235 12.22 -6.70 -6.17
C SER A 235 12.79 -7.45 -4.98
N SER A 236 12.26 -8.65 -4.70
CA SER A 236 12.80 -9.57 -3.71
C SER A 236 13.43 -10.79 -4.38
N ASN A 237 14.61 -11.19 -3.92
CA ASN A 237 15.21 -12.48 -4.28
C ASN A 237 15.64 -13.26 -3.02
N LYS A 238 14.81 -13.29 -1.96
CA LYS A 238 15.02 -14.20 -0.81
C LYS A 238 13.72 -14.85 -0.32
N PRO A 239 13.71 -16.16 0.00
CA PRO A 239 12.49 -16.94 0.19
C PRO A 239 11.99 -16.99 1.65
N THR A 240 12.58 -16.27 2.60
CA THR A 240 12.29 -16.50 4.02
C THR A 240 12.13 -15.21 4.83
N GLY A 241 10.89 -14.95 5.24
CA GLY A 241 10.59 -14.78 6.66
C GLY A 241 10.42 -13.38 7.23
N ASP A 242 11.11 -12.35 6.74
CA ASP A 242 11.05 -11.03 7.39
C ASP A 242 10.44 -9.96 6.48
N GLY A 243 9.48 -9.24 7.03
CA GLY A 243 8.70 -8.20 6.37
C GLY A 243 9.54 -7.12 5.67
N HIS A 244 8.87 -6.44 4.73
CA HIS A 244 9.39 -5.38 3.87
C HIS A 244 10.22 -4.34 4.63
N ASN A 245 11.55 -4.37 4.48
CA ASN A 245 12.41 -3.24 4.82
C ASN A 245 12.76 -2.49 3.54
N ILE A 246 12.13 -1.33 3.32
CA ILE A 246 12.61 -0.34 2.35
C ILE A 246 13.96 0.18 2.87
N LYS A 247 15.05 -0.47 2.45
CA LYS A 247 16.40 0.03 2.75
C LYS A 247 16.75 1.11 1.74
N TRP A 248 16.50 2.35 2.13
CA TRP A 248 17.07 3.54 1.49
C TRP A 248 18.58 3.39 1.39
N ASN A 249 19.08 3.14 0.18
CA ASN A 249 20.51 3.13 -0.03
C ASN A 249 21.04 4.58 -0.03
N ARG A 250 21.31 5.12 1.16
CA ARG A 250 22.02 6.40 1.33
C ARG A 250 23.48 6.34 0.86
N ASN A 251 23.96 5.19 0.35
CA ASN A 251 25.31 5.00 -0.17
C ASN A 251 25.34 4.92 -1.71
N ALA A 252 24.44 5.58 -2.43
CA ALA A 252 24.83 6.08 -3.74
C ALA A 252 26.09 6.94 -3.49
N GLN A 253 27.25 6.49 -3.98
CA GLN A 253 28.53 7.15 -3.72
C GLN A 253 28.41 8.62 -4.13
N LYS A 254 28.23 9.47 -3.12
CA LYS A 254 28.14 10.90 -3.29
C LYS A 254 29.56 11.39 -3.57
N TYR A 255 29.92 11.50 -4.84
CA TYR A 255 31.12 12.22 -5.23
C TYR A 255 30.92 13.69 -4.83
N PRO A 256 31.70 14.25 -3.89
CA PRO A 256 31.58 15.66 -3.58
C PRO A 256 32.01 16.47 -4.81
N THR A 257 31.07 17.14 -5.46
CA THR A 257 31.29 17.98 -6.65
C THR A 257 31.88 19.36 -6.32
N VAL A 258 32.17 19.65 -5.05
CA VAL A 258 32.69 20.95 -4.61
C VAL A 258 34.21 20.92 -4.43
N SER A 259 34.92 21.79 -5.15
CA SER A 259 36.39 21.92 -5.13
C SER A 259 36.83 23.38 -4.91
N ASP A 260 36.51 23.93 -3.74
CA ASP A 260 36.86 25.31 -3.33
C ASP A 260 38.15 25.33 -2.49
N ARG A 261 39.02 26.35 -2.67
CA ARG A 261 40.28 26.51 -1.94
C ARG A 261 40.06 26.60 -0.42
N ARG A 262 38.96 27.20 0.03
CA ARG A 262 38.61 27.35 1.46
C ARG A 262 38.30 26.01 2.15
N LEU A 263 38.03 24.97 1.37
CA LEU A 263 37.71 23.63 1.87
C LEU A 263 38.94 22.70 1.87
N LYS A 264 40.15 23.20 1.57
CA LYS A 264 41.36 22.38 1.37
C LYS A 264 42.58 22.92 2.11
N TYR A 265 43.36 22.01 2.72
CA TYR A 265 44.72 22.30 3.15
C TYR A 265 45.68 22.11 1.96
N LEU A 266 46.40 23.16 1.58
CA LEU A 266 47.32 23.13 0.43
C LEU A 266 48.69 22.59 0.86
N GLY A 267 49.10 21.48 0.25
CA GLY A 267 50.45 20.92 0.36
C GLY A 267 51.42 21.49 -0.69
N LYS A 268 52.50 20.74 -0.96
CA LYS A 268 53.42 21.05 -2.08
C LYS A 268 52.75 20.80 -3.43
N GLU A 269 53.21 21.50 -4.46
CA GLU A 269 52.76 21.26 -5.84
C GLU A 269 53.09 19.83 -6.29
N TYR A 270 52.18 19.26 -7.08
CA TYR A 270 52.34 17.95 -7.67
C TYR A 270 53.15 18.06 -8.96
N ASN A 271 54.44 17.72 -8.89
CA ASN A 271 55.41 17.92 -9.98
C ASN A 271 55.85 16.64 -10.68
N LEU A 272 55.16 15.51 -10.46
CA LEU A 272 55.43 14.31 -11.25
C LEU A 272 54.95 14.53 -12.68
N GLY A 273 55.76 14.13 -13.65
CA GLY A 273 55.56 14.44 -15.07
C GLY A 273 56.10 13.35 -15.98
N LEU A 274 56.75 13.75 -17.08
CA LEU A 274 57.07 12.85 -18.19
C LEU A 274 57.95 11.66 -17.79
N ASP A 275 58.93 11.88 -16.93
CA ASP A 275 59.88 10.84 -16.50
C ASP A 275 59.20 9.71 -15.73
N LYS A 276 58.12 10.00 -14.99
CA LYS A 276 57.34 8.99 -14.25
C LYS A 276 56.35 8.29 -15.16
N ILE A 277 55.66 9.04 -16.02
CA ILE A 277 54.72 8.46 -16.99
C ILE A 277 55.41 7.47 -17.93
N ARG A 278 56.65 7.76 -18.37
CA ARG A 278 57.44 6.86 -19.22
C ARG A 278 57.78 5.50 -18.59
N GLN A 279 57.78 5.40 -17.26
CA GLN A 279 58.08 4.16 -16.55
C GLN A 279 56.85 3.23 -16.43
N LEU A 280 55.66 3.74 -16.73
CA LEU A 280 54.42 2.99 -16.63
C LEU A 280 54.35 1.90 -17.70
N LYS A 281 53.91 0.71 -17.28
CA LYS A 281 53.60 -0.39 -18.18
C LYS A 281 52.09 -0.59 -18.22
N VAL A 282 51.54 -0.56 -19.43
CA VAL A 282 50.11 -0.76 -19.69
C VAL A 282 49.91 -2.17 -20.23
N PHE A 283 48.91 -2.86 -19.69
CA PHE A 283 48.59 -4.23 -20.03
C PHE A 283 47.13 -4.34 -20.47
N ASN A 284 46.89 -5.21 -21.45
CA ASN A 284 45.57 -5.76 -21.70
C ASN A 284 45.36 -6.94 -20.75
N TYR A 285 44.23 -6.98 -20.05
CA TYR A 285 43.93 -8.05 -19.12
C TYR A 285 42.43 -8.34 -19.06
N THR A 286 42.10 -9.55 -18.61
CA THR A 286 40.74 -9.97 -18.26
C THR A 286 40.72 -10.35 -16.78
N LEU A 287 39.59 -10.17 -16.10
CA LEU A 287 39.49 -10.55 -14.70
C LEU A 287 39.30 -12.06 -14.55
N LYS A 288 40.04 -12.70 -13.64
CA LYS A 288 39.97 -14.15 -13.41
C LYS A 288 38.58 -14.64 -12.97
N LYS A 289 37.80 -13.78 -12.32
CA LYS A 289 36.44 -14.06 -11.83
C LYS A 289 35.35 -13.59 -12.80
N ASP A 290 35.71 -13.01 -13.93
CA ASP A 290 34.77 -12.61 -14.97
C ASP A 290 34.61 -13.74 -16.00
N GLU A 291 33.47 -14.40 -15.98
CA GLU A 291 33.14 -15.51 -16.88
C GLU A 291 33.01 -15.06 -18.34
N THR A 292 32.68 -13.79 -18.57
CA THR A 292 32.53 -13.21 -19.92
C THR A 292 33.87 -12.84 -20.55
N LYS A 293 34.97 -12.88 -19.77
CA LYS A 293 36.34 -12.50 -20.17
C LYS A 293 36.39 -11.13 -20.86
N THR A 294 35.71 -10.15 -20.29
CA THR A 294 35.68 -8.78 -20.82
C THR A 294 37.10 -8.21 -20.84
N PRO A 295 37.59 -7.71 -21.99
CA PRO A 295 38.92 -7.14 -22.09
C PRO A 295 38.98 -5.76 -21.44
N HIS A 296 40.03 -5.54 -20.64
CA HIS A 296 40.34 -4.26 -20.02
C HIS A 296 41.76 -3.83 -20.34
N VAL A 297 42.00 -2.53 -20.28
CA VAL A 297 43.32 -1.92 -20.43
C VAL A 297 43.63 -1.19 -19.15
N GLY A 298 44.81 -1.42 -18.58
CA GLY A 298 45.21 -0.74 -17.35
C GLY A 298 46.62 -1.04 -16.91
N VAL A 299 46.93 -0.60 -15.70
CA VAL A 299 48.23 -0.81 -15.05
C VAL A 299 48.08 -1.80 -13.90
N ILE A 300 49.17 -2.53 -13.61
CA ILE A 300 49.20 -3.47 -12.50
C ILE A 300 49.61 -2.71 -11.23
N ALA A 301 48.82 -2.82 -10.17
CA ALA A 301 48.98 -2.05 -8.93
C ALA A 301 50.38 -2.19 -8.30
N GLN A 302 50.96 -3.39 -8.34
CA GLN A 302 52.28 -3.68 -7.78
C GLN A 302 53.41 -2.97 -8.54
N ASP A 303 53.28 -2.82 -9.85
CA ASP A 303 54.25 -2.09 -10.67
C ASP A 303 54.02 -0.59 -10.56
N LEU A 304 52.75 -0.17 -10.52
CA LEU A 304 52.39 1.23 -10.31
C LEU A 304 52.94 1.74 -8.97
N GLN A 305 52.87 0.96 -7.90
CA GLN A 305 53.32 1.34 -6.57
C GLN A 305 54.81 1.74 -6.53
N LYS A 306 55.64 1.17 -7.41
CA LYS A 306 57.07 1.50 -7.51
C LYS A 306 57.30 2.91 -8.09
N ILE A 307 56.33 3.41 -8.86
CA ILE A 307 56.42 4.67 -9.61
C ILE A 307 55.60 5.77 -8.91
N PHE A 308 54.39 5.41 -8.44
CA PHE A 308 53.43 6.24 -7.73
C PHE A 308 52.98 5.52 -6.44
N PRO A 309 53.80 5.57 -5.36
CA PRO A 309 53.49 4.84 -4.14
C PRO A 309 52.18 5.29 -3.48
N ASP A 310 51.88 6.59 -3.51
CA ASP A 310 50.68 7.18 -2.90
C ASP A 310 49.40 6.89 -3.70
N ALA A 311 49.53 6.48 -4.96
CA ALA A 311 48.41 6.11 -5.81
C ALA A 311 47.87 4.70 -5.49
N VAL A 312 48.58 3.92 -4.67
CA VAL A 312 48.25 2.51 -4.40
C VAL A 312 47.95 2.29 -2.93
N LYS A 313 46.76 1.76 -2.64
CA LYS A 313 46.31 1.47 -1.27
C LYS A 313 45.97 -0.01 -1.10
N LYS A 314 46.48 -0.62 -0.02
CA LYS A 314 46.11 -1.99 0.36
C LYS A 314 44.70 -2.03 0.98
N CYS A 315 43.85 -2.88 0.43
CA CYS A 315 42.49 -3.10 0.88
C CYS A 315 42.43 -4.14 2.01
N THR A 316 41.30 -4.19 2.71
CA THR A 316 41.05 -5.11 3.84
C THR A 316 40.99 -6.57 3.41
N ASP A 317 40.68 -6.83 2.14
CA ASP A 317 40.68 -8.16 1.51
C ASP A 317 42.09 -8.62 1.05
N GLY A 318 43.12 -7.80 1.31
CA GLY A 318 44.51 -8.10 0.97
C GLY A 318 44.93 -7.71 -0.44
N PHE A 319 44.00 -7.31 -1.32
CA PHE A 319 44.33 -6.82 -2.66
C PHE A 319 44.77 -5.35 -2.64
N LEU A 320 45.41 -4.91 -3.72
CA LEU A 320 45.80 -3.52 -3.91
C LEU A 320 44.78 -2.80 -4.80
N SER A 321 44.37 -1.61 -4.37
CA SER A 321 43.55 -0.68 -5.15
C SER A 321 44.40 0.48 -5.66
N ILE A 322 43.98 1.06 -6.78
CA ILE A 322 44.65 2.17 -7.45
C ILE A 322 43.74 3.39 -7.47
N ARG A 323 44.33 4.56 -7.30
CA ARG A 323 43.73 5.87 -7.49
C ARG A 323 44.33 6.50 -8.76
N PHE A 324 43.51 6.70 -9.78
CA PHE A 324 43.98 7.13 -11.11
C PHE A 324 44.32 8.62 -11.21
N GLU A 325 43.83 9.42 -10.27
CA GLU A 325 43.94 10.87 -10.26
C GLU A 325 45.40 11.32 -10.27
N ASP A 326 46.26 10.68 -9.48
CA ASP A 326 47.68 11.01 -9.41
C ASP A 326 48.36 10.79 -10.79
N MET A 327 48.02 9.69 -11.47
CA MET A 327 48.52 9.42 -12.83
C MET A 327 47.96 10.42 -13.85
N PHE A 328 46.68 10.78 -13.72
CA PHE A 328 46.04 11.72 -14.63
C PHE A 328 46.70 13.10 -14.57
N TYR A 329 46.95 13.62 -13.37
CA TYR A 329 47.65 14.91 -13.23
C TYR A 329 49.13 14.82 -13.62
N ALA A 330 49.78 13.67 -13.39
CA ALA A 330 51.14 13.44 -13.90
C ALA A 330 51.18 13.44 -15.44
N MET A 331 50.14 12.91 -16.10
CA MET A 331 50.02 12.94 -17.56
C MET A 331 49.82 14.37 -18.07
N ILE A 332 49.01 15.19 -17.40
CA ILE A 332 48.86 16.60 -17.73
C ILE A 332 50.21 17.33 -17.65
N ASN A 333 50.98 17.11 -16.58
CA ASN A 333 52.31 17.69 -16.45
C ASN A 333 53.27 17.19 -17.53
N ALA A 334 53.23 15.89 -17.86
CA ALA A 334 54.02 15.31 -18.94
C ALA A 334 53.69 15.94 -20.31
N ILE A 335 52.43 16.23 -20.59
CA ILE A 335 51.99 16.91 -21.82
C ILE A 335 52.55 18.34 -21.85
N LYS A 336 52.44 19.09 -20.74
CA LYS A 336 53.03 20.44 -20.64
C LYS A 336 54.55 20.43 -20.88
N GLU A 337 55.26 19.48 -20.29
CA GLU A 337 56.71 19.32 -20.50
C GLU A 337 57.05 18.95 -21.95
N LEU A 338 56.21 18.12 -22.60
CA LEU A 338 56.41 17.71 -23.98
C LEU A 338 56.17 18.88 -24.95
N ASP A 339 55.15 19.69 -24.70
CA ASP A 339 54.80 20.88 -25.48
C ASP A 339 55.95 21.90 -25.49
N LEU A 340 56.52 22.20 -24.31
CA LEU A 340 57.70 23.07 -24.19
C LEU A 340 58.92 22.53 -24.97
N LYS A 341 59.13 21.21 -24.94
CA LYS A 341 60.21 20.57 -25.71
C LYS A 341 59.94 20.63 -27.21
N TYR A 342 58.68 20.49 -27.62
CA TYR A 342 58.26 20.59 -29.02
C TYR A 342 58.47 21.99 -29.58
N GLU A 343 58.02 23.03 -28.89
CA GLU A 343 58.24 24.42 -29.29
C GLU A 343 59.74 24.76 -29.44
N ALA A 344 60.56 24.30 -28.49
CA ALA A 344 62.01 24.49 -28.53
C ALA A 344 62.66 23.77 -29.73
N GLN A 345 62.18 22.57 -30.07
CA GLN A 345 62.64 21.85 -31.27
C GLN A 345 62.20 22.54 -32.56
N GLN A 346 60.96 23.00 -32.65
CA GLN A 346 60.44 23.69 -33.84
C GLN A 346 61.23 24.98 -34.10
N LYS A 347 61.54 25.75 -33.05
CA LYS A 347 62.40 26.92 -33.17
C LYS A 347 63.78 26.58 -33.73
N ARG A 348 64.40 25.50 -33.24
CA ARG A 348 65.70 25.03 -33.72
C ARG A 348 65.65 24.56 -35.17
N ILE A 349 64.58 23.88 -35.59
CA ILE A 349 64.38 23.47 -36.97
C ILE A 349 64.29 24.70 -37.89
N ASN A 350 63.45 25.68 -37.54
CA ASN A 350 63.31 26.90 -38.33
C ASN A 350 64.64 27.67 -38.44
N GLU A 351 65.44 27.73 -37.37
CA GLU A 351 66.78 28.35 -37.38
C GLU A 351 67.77 27.59 -38.29
N LEU A 352 67.69 26.25 -38.31
CA LEU A 352 68.52 25.41 -39.18
C LEU A 352 68.11 25.53 -40.65
N GLU A 353 66.81 25.52 -40.95
CA GLU A 353 66.27 25.70 -42.30
C GLU A 353 66.69 27.06 -42.87
N ALA A 354 66.53 28.14 -42.11
CA ALA A 354 66.98 29.47 -42.51
C ALA A 354 68.50 29.54 -42.76
N ARG A 355 69.29 28.71 -42.07
CA ARG A 355 70.75 28.61 -42.29
C ARG A 355 71.07 27.82 -43.56
N ILE A 356 70.32 26.76 -43.85
CA ILE A 356 70.47 25.96 -45.08
C ILE A 356 70.13 26.81 -46.30
N GLU A 357 69.00 27.52 -46.31
CA GLU A 357 68.63 28.42 -47.42
C GLU A 357 69.73 29.45 -47.72
N LYS A 358 70.31 30.04 -46.67
CA LYS A 358 71.45 30.97 -46.81
C LYS A 358 72.71 30.34 -47.38
N LEU A 359 72.92 29.04 -47.16
CA LEU A 359 74.07 28.30 -47.70
C LEU A 359 73.80 27.88 -49.15
N GLU A 360 72.59 27.42 -49.47
CA GLU A 360 72.19 27.08 -50.84
C GLU A 360 72.18 28.30 -51.77
N ALA A 361 71.75 29.47 -51.27
CA ALA A 361 71.82 30.73 -52.00
C ALA A 361 73.25 31.21 -52.28
N LYS A 362 74.26 30.66 -51.58
CA LYS A 362 75.69 30.92 -51.86
C LYS A 362 76.31 29.93 -52.84
N LEU A 363 75.62 28.82 -53.13
CA LEU A 363 76.07 27.75 -54.03
C LEU A 363 75.48 27.88 -55.45
N LYS A 364 74.41 28.68 -55.62
CA LYS A 364 73.95 29.23 -56.90
C LYS A 364 74.66 30.55 -57.18
#